data_AF-A0A9D5RIH1-F1
#
_entry.id   AF-A0A9D5RIH1-F1
#
_cell.length_a   1.000
_cell.length_b   1.000
_cell.length_c   1.000
_cell.angle_alpha   90.00
_cell.angle_beta   90.00
_cell.angle_gamma   90.00
#
_symmetry.space_group_name_H-M   'P 1'
#
loop_
_entity.id
_entity.type
_entity.pdbx_description
1 polymer ?
#
loop_
_entity_poly.entity_id
_entity_poly.type
_entity_poly.pdbx_seq_one_letter_code
_entity_poly.pdbx_strand_id
1 'polypeptide(L)'
;MERKVRAEKTKADTLEAAGDKQGAKAARAKAREKNAELKALCDEKGRAYYPERTRVVRARTEYNYGITNSGAFAGAKKTSGWQERHAERYYEEVRNRKPYVDASRIARYTDDFTADQIEDIRQHIFIRIQPLDNGTVFARFDADFDQAQAWQRLTEGRGTKTDLIMLHHEYLELTEMRKHGYNYDEAHAIANERYNWWQAVQDQLKGGE
;
A
#
# COMPACT_ATOMS: atom_id res chain seq x y z
N MET A 1 29.69 9.02 6.74
CA MET A 1 29.24 10.42 6.91
C MET A 1 27.72 10.56 6.80
N GLU A 2 27.06 9.96 5.78
CA GLU A 2 25.59 9.98 5.62
C GLU A 2 24.78 9.54 6.87
N ARG A 3 25.21 8.50 7.58
CA ARG A 3 24.56 8.05 8.83
C ARG A 3 24.56 9.12 9.92
N LYS A 4 25.63 9.94 10.01
CA LYS A 4 25.73 11.03 10.98
C LYS A 4 24.75 12.16 10.67
N VAL A 5 24.49 12.43 9.38
CA VAL A 5 23.48 13.39 8.93
C VAL A 5 22.07 12.90 9.28
N ARG A 6 21.77 11.62 9.00
CA ARG A 6 20.47 11.02 9.33
C ARG A 6 20.20 11.03 10.84
N ALA A 7 21.20 10.70 11.66
CA ALA A 7 21.08 10.71 13.11
C ALA A 7 20.69 12.09 13.67
N GLU A 8 21.31 13.18 13.21
CA GLU A 8 20.94 14.54 13.66
C GLU A 8 19.56 14.98 13.17
N LYS A 9 19.14 14.56 11.96
CA LYS A 9 17.79 14.84 11.46
C LYS A 9 16.71 14.10 12.26
N THR A 10 16.92 12.81 12.56
CA THR A 10 16.03 12.03 13.44
C THR A 10 15.98 12.61 14.86
N LYS A 11 17.14 13.05 15.39
CA LYS A 11 17.21 13.75 16.69
C LYS A 11 16.41 15.05 16.69
N ALA A 12 16.46 15.82 15.61
CA ALA A 12 15.67 17.04 15.50
C ALA A 12 14.16 16.76 15.49
N ASP A 13 13.72 15.72 14.76
CA ASP A 13 12.31 15.38 14.65
C ASP A 13 11.76 14.78 15.96
N THR A 14 12.59 14.03 16.72
CA THR A 14 12.23 13.55 18.07
C THR A 14 12.17 14.67 19.10
N LEU A 15 13.09 15.64 19.06
CA LEU A 15 13.05 16.82 19.95
C LEU A 15 11.84 17.72 19.64
N GLU A 16 11.49 17.87 18.35
CA GLU A 16 10.30 18.63 17.95
C GLU A 16 9.00 17.94 18.41
N ALA A 17 8.91 16.60 18.27
CA ALA A 17 7.78 15.82 18.76
C ALA A 17 7.66 15.87 20.30
N ALA A 18 8.78 15.98 21.01
CA ALA A 18 8.80 16.17 22.47
C ALA A 18 8.52 17.62 22.91
N GLY A 19 8.25 18.54 21.96
CA GLY A 19 7.96 19.95 22.25
C GLY A 19 9.20 20.82 22.52
N ASP A 20 10.41 20.26 22.49
CA ASP A 20 11.67 20.99 22.64
C ASP A 20 12.09 21.65 21.32
N LYS A 21 11.48 22.81 21.04
CA LYS A 21 11.72 23.60 19.84
C LYS A 21 13.16 24.12 19.74
N GLN A 22 13.80 24.43 20.88
CA GLN A 22 15.15 24.98 20.90
C GLN A 22 16.21 23.90 20.63
N GLY A 23 16.06 22.73 21.26
CA GLY A 23 16.89 21.55 20.97
C GLY A 23 16.70 21.05 19.53
N ALA A 24 15.47 21.02 19.03
CA ALA A 24 15.20 20.67 17.63
C ALA A 24 15.90 21.61 16.64
N LYS A 25 15.89 22.92 16.91
CA LYS A 25 16.59 23.92 16.10
C LYS A 25 18.10 23.71 16.12
N ALA A 26 18.69 23.42 17.29
CA ALA A 26 20.12 23.14 17.42
C ALA A 26 20.53 21.86 16.70
N ALA A 27 19.73 20.79 16.80
CA ALA A 27 19.96 19.53 16.08
C ALA A 27 19.87 19.72 14.55
N ARG A 28 18.95 20.56 14.07
CA ARG A 28 18.86 20.93 12.64
C ARG A 28 20.07 21.69 12.15
N ALA A 29 20.62 22.58 12.95
CA ALA A 29 21.85 23.29 12.60
C ALA A 29 23.03 22.31 12.44
N LYS A 30 23.20 21.38 13.39
CA LYS A 30 24.22 20.32 13.30
C LYS A 30 24.02 19.38 12.12
N ALA A 31 22.78 19.04 11.78
CA ALA A 31 22.48 18.25 10.60
C ALA A 31 22.90 18.96 9.29
N ARG A 32 22.75 20.29 9.22
CA ARG A 32 23.15 21.10 8.06
C ARG A 32 24.67 21.16 7.92
N GLU A 33 25.38 21.40 9.01
CA GLU A 33 26.84 21.40 9.07
C GLU A 33 27.43 20.07 8.58
N LYS A 34 26.98 18.95 9.16
CA LYS A 34 27.43 17.61 8.75
C LYS A 34 27.06 17.26 7.30
N ASN A 35 25.97 17.83 6.78
CA ASN A 35 25.59 17.63 5.39
C ASN A 35 26.46 18.45 4.44
N ALA A 36 26.90 19.65 4.85
CA ALA A 36 27.88 20.45 4.11
C ALA A 36 29.25 19.75 4.09
N GLU A 37 29.71 19.18 5.21
CA GLU A 37 30.93 18.35 5.26
C GLU A 37 30.85 17.14 4.35
N LEU A 38 29.72 16.42 4.34
CA LEU A 38 29.49 15.29 3.45
C LEU A 38 29.56 15.71 1.99
N LYS A 39 28.98 16.86 1.65
CA LYS A 39 29.02 17.40 0.29
C LYS A 39 30.45 17.76 -0.12
N ALA A 40 31.20 18.47 0.74
CA ALA A 40 32.59 18.81 0.48
C ALA A 40 33.49 17.57 0.32
N LEU A 41 33.26 16.52 1.11
CA LEU A 41 33.97 15.24 0.97
C LEU A 41 33.65 14.54 -0.35
N CYS A 42 32.39 14.58 -0.79
CA CYS A 42 31.99 14.07 -2.10
C CYS A 42 32.73 14.82 -3.22
N ASP A 43 32.79 16.14 -3.14
CA ASP A 43 33.49 16.99 -4.12
C ASP A 43 35.01 16.73 -4.13
N GLU A 44 35.65 16.63 -2.96
CA GLU A 44 37.09 16.30 -2.82
C GLU A 44 37.44 14.93 -3.41
N LYS A 45 36.56 13.94 -3.22
CA LYS A 45 36.76 12.58 -3.74
C LYS A 45 36.27 12.40 -5.18
N GLY A 46 35.83 13.47 -5.85
CA GLY A 46 35.31 13.41 -7.22
C GLY A 46 34.04 12.55 -7.37
N ARG A 47 33.24 12.44 -6.30
CA ARG A 47 32.01 11.62 -6.27
C ARG A 47 30.77 12.50 -6.23
N ALA A 48 29.72 12.09 -6.94
CA ALA A 48 28.44 12.76 -6.89
C ALA A 48 27.80 12.67 -5.50
N TYR A 49 27.31 13.80 -4.99
CA TYR A 49 26.52 13.87 -3.77
C TYR A 49 25.04 13.57 -4.07
N TYR A 50 24.45 12.63 -3.33
CA TYR A 50 23.05 12.22 -3.49
C TYR A 50 22.20 12.62 -2.26
N PRO A 51 21.32 13.62 -2.35
CA PRO A 51 20.55 14.13 -1.20
C PRO A 51 19.59 13.10 -0.59
N GLU A 52 19.07 12.18 -1.39
CA GLU A 52 18.14 11.12 -0.96
C GLU A 52 18.75 10.20 0.11
N ARG A 53 20.07 9.98 0.07
CA ARG A 53 20.79 9.09 1.01
C ARG A 53 20.89 9.65 2.43
N THR A 54 20.50 10.91 2.63
CA THR A 54 20.44 11.56 3.95
C THR A 54 19.03 11.90 4.40
N ARG A 55 17.99 11.45 3.67
CA ARG A 55 16.59 11.71 4.03
C ARG A 55 16.18 10.89 5.25
N VAL A 56 15.31 11.46 6.08
CA VAL A 56 14.65 10.75 7.19
C VAL A 56 13.14 10.85 6.98
N VAL A 57 12.43 9.75 7.21
CA VAL A 57 10.96 9.70 7.10
C VAL A 57 10.38 10.34 8.36
N ARG A 58 9.52 11.34 8.19
CA ARG A 58 8.82 11.99 9.30
C ARG A 58 7.51 11.28 9.56
N ALA A 59 7.33 10.77 10.77
CA ALA A 59 6.03 10.34 11.26
C ALA A 59 5.18 11.61 11.49
N ARG A 60 4.16 11.84 10.65
CA ARG A 60 3.22 12.95 10.84
C ARG A 60 2.11 12.44 11.76
N THR A 61 2.15 12.86 13.03
CA THR A 61 1.04 12.74 13.97
C THR A 61 -0.02 13.75 13.58
N GLU A 62 -1.14 13.27 13.03
CA GLU A 62 -2.51 13.83 13.14
C GLU A 62 -3.40 13.14 12.08
N TYR A 63 -3.89 11.96 12.45
CA TYR A 63 -5.04 11.33 11.81
C TYR A 63 -6.30 11.97 12.40
N ASN A 64 -6.84 12.98 11.72
CA ASN A 64 -8.24 13.39 11.93
C ASN A 64 -9.07 12.82 10.79
N TYR A 65 -9.73 11.70 11.09
CA TYR A 65 -10.70 11.05 10.22
C TYR A 65 -12.01 11.86 10.25
N GLY A 66 -12.06 12.92 9.45
CA GLY A 66 -13.30 13.63 9.13
C GLY A 66 -14.00 12.90 7.98
N ILE A 67 -14.99 12.10 8.32
CA ILE A 67 -15.94 11.50 7.38
C ILE A 67 -16.70 12.62 6.66
N THR A 68 -16.54 12.75 5.35
CA THR A 68 -17.58 13.31 4.47
C THR A 68 -17.54 12.64 3.10
N ASN A 69 -18.57 11.85 2.82
CA ASN A 69 -18.97 11.43 1.49
C ASN A 69 -19.51 12.66 0.74
N SER A 70 -18.85 13.09 -0.33
CA SER A 70 -19.47 13.65 -1.53
C SER A 70 -18.39 13.96 -2.55
N GLY A 71 -18.64 13.59 -3.81
CA GLY A 71 -17.76 13.92 -4.92
C GLY A 71 -17.44 15.41 -4.97
N ALA A 72 -16.20 15.69 -5.38
CA ALA A 72 -15.60 17.00 -5.67
C ALA A 72 -14.65 17.62 -4.60
N PHE A 73 -13.37 17.67 -4.98
CA PHE A 73 -12.28 18.64 -4.68
C PHE A 73 -11.39 18.57 -3.41
N ALA A 74 -10.06 18.56 -3.65
CA ALA A 74 -9.08 19.47 -3.04
C ALA A 74 -7.69 19.47 -3.75
N GLY A 75 -7.49 20.41 -4.69
CA GLY A 75 -6.38 21.37 -4.72
C GLY A 75 -4.88 20.98 -4.64
N ALA A 76 -4.49 19.72 -4.51
CA ALA A 76 -3.10 19.30 -4.68
C ALA A 76 -2.99 18.53 -5.99
N LYS A 77 -2.17 18.99 -6.94
CA LYS A 77 -1.93 18.25 -8.18
C LYS A 77 -1.52 16.83 -7.80
N LYS A 78 -2.33 15.83 -8.19
CA LYS A 78 -1.96 14.42 -8.14
C LYS A 78 -0.62 14.31 -8.86
N THR A 79 0.43 14.00 -8.10
CA THR A 79 1.78 13.88 -8.66
C THR A 79 1.83 12.62 -9.52
N SER A 80 2.65 12.62 -10.56
CA SER A 80 2.87 11.41 -11.36
C SER A 80 3.23 10.23 -10.45
N GLY A 81 2.67 9.06 -10.71
CA GLY A 81 2.91 7.83 -9.94
C GLY A 81 2.21 7.74 -8.58
N TRP A 82 1.20 8.58 -8.29
CA TRP A 82 0.59 8.61 -6.95
C TRP A 82 -0.29 7.38 -6.67
N GLN A 83 -0.88 6.77 -7.70
CA GLN A 83 -1.74 5.58 -7.55
C GLN A 83 -0.89 4.37 -7.16
N GLU A 84 0.23 4.19 -7.84
CA GLU A 84 1.24 3.18 -7.58
C GLU A 84 1.77 3.31 -6.15
N ARG A 85 2.19 4.52 -5.75
CA ARG A 85 2.63 4.79 -4.36
C ARG A 85 1.51 4.57 -3.33
N HIS A 86 0.25 4.76 -3.70
CA HIS A 86 -0.87 4.49 -2.80
C HIS A 86 -1.08 2.98 -2.66
N ALA A 87 -1.11 2.25 -3.78
CA ALA A 87 -1.25 0.81 -3.82
C ALA A 87 -0.13 0.11 -3.03
N GLU A 88 1.14 0.44 -3.30
CA GLU A 88 2.30 -0.13 -2.61
C GLU A 88 2.20 0.04 -1.09
N ARG A 89 1.89 1.26 -0.63
CA ARG A 89 1.75 1.54 0.80
C ARG A 89 0.59 0.76 1.41
N TYR A 90 -0.54 0.71 0.73
CA TYR A 90 -1.72 0.02 1.24
C TYR A 90 -1.52 -1.50 1.30
N TYR A 91 -0.88 -2.09 0.29
CA TYR A 91 -0.50 -3.51 0.29
C TYR A 91 0.43 -3.82 1.47
N GLU A 92 1.45 -2.99 1.69
CA GLU A 92 2.34 -3.14 2.84
C GLU A 92 1.61 -2.98 4.17
N GLU A 93 0.64 -2.07 4.28
CA GLU A 93 -0.20 -1.97 5.48
C GLU A 93 -0.99 -3.27 5.70
N VAL A 94 -1.68 -3.80 4.68
CA VAL A 94 -2.45 -5.05 4.78
C VAL A 94 -1.54 -6.23 5.13
N ARG A 95 -0.32 -6.29 4.57
CA ARG A 95 0.71 -7.30 4.90
C ARG A 95 1.13 -7.26 6.36
N ASN A 96 1.18 -6.07 6.96
CA ASN A 96 1.59 -5.85 8.34
C ASN A 96 0.43 -5.90 9.35
N ARG A 97 -0.83 -5.96 8.90
CA ARG A 97 -1.99 -6.16 9.77
C ARG A 97 -1.97 -7.56 10.36
N LYS A 98 -2.50 -7.69 11.58
CA LYS A 98 -2.67 -9.01 12.22
C LYS A 98 -3.64 -9.86 11.39
N PRO A 99 -3.43 -11.19 11.32
CA PRO A 99 -4.37 -12.11 10.67
C PRO A 99 -5.80 -11.88 11.16
N TYR A 100 -6.78 -12.12 10.29
CA TYR A 100 -8.21 -12.01 10.59
C TYR A 100 -8.77 -10.62 10.93
N VAL A 101 -7.95 -9.56 11.06
CA VAL A 101 -8.47 -8.21 11.34
C VAL A 101 -9.36 -7.70 10.22
N ASP A 102 -8.86 -7.77 8.98
CA ASP A 102 -9.61 -7.36 7.80
C ASP A 102 -10.77 -8.32 7.55
N ALA A 103 -10.50 -9.63 7.65
CA ALA A 103 -11.48 -10.67 7.40
C ALA A 103 -12.70 -10.57 8.32
N SER A 104 -12.49 -10.33 9.61
CA SER A 104 -13.58 -10.16 10.58
C SER A 104 -14.38 -8.88 10.32
N ARG A 105 -13.78 -7.84 9.75
CA ARG A 105 -14.50 -6.60 9.40
C ARG A 105 -15.36 -6.81 8.16
N ILE A 106 -14.82 -7.46 7.14
CA ILE A 106 -15.50 -7.72 5.87
C ILE A 106 -16.67 -8.68 6.08
N ALA A 107 -16.42 -9.85 6.69
CA ALA A 107 -17.43 -10.87 6.93
C ALA A 107 -18.62 -10.44 7.82
N ARG A 108 -18.52 -9.29 8.52
CA ARG A 108 -19.61 -8.75 9.34
C ARG A 108 -20.76 -8.14 8.55
N TYR A 109 -20.50 -7.71 7.32
CA TYR A 109 -21.52 -7.06 6.48
C TYR A 109 -21.62 -7.67 5.08
N THR A 110 -20.76 -8.63 4.73
CA THR A 110 -20.91 -9.44 3.53
C THR A 110 -21.60 -10.76 3.87
N ASP A 111 -22.81 -10.97 3.35
CA ASP A 111 -23.56 -12.22 3.59
C ASP A 111 -22.96 -13.42 2.83
N ASP A 112 -22.15 -13.16 1.79
CA ASP A 112 -21.64 -14.19 0.88
C ASP A 112 -20.37 -14.91 1.38
N PHE A 113 -19.68 -14.37 2.39
CA PHE A 113 -18.35 -14.84 2.80
C PHE A 113 -18.20 -14.96 4.32
N THR A 114 -17.61 -16.08 4.73
CA THR A 114 -17.12 -16.28 6.10
C THR A 114 -15.77 -15.58 6.31
N ALA A 115 -15.43 -15.31 7.58
CA ALA A 115 -14.13 -14.72 7.91
C ALA A 115 -12.94 -15.59 7.46
N ASP A 116 -13.07 -16.92 7.47
CA ASP A 116 -12.01 -17.81 6.97
C ASP A 116 -11.82 -17.66 5.45
N GLN A 117 -12.90 -17.56 4.68
CA GLN A 117 -12.83 -17.34 3.24
C GLN A 117 -12.18 -15.99 2.90
N ILE A 118 -12.54 -14.91 3.63
CA ILE A 118 -11.90 -13.60 3.42
C ILE A 118 -10.42 -13.63 3.82
N GLU A 119 -10.06 -14.32 4.90
CA GLU A 119 -8.65 -14.46 5.28
C GLU A 119 -7.88 -15.25 4.21
N ASP A 120 -8.48 -16.28 3.62
CA ASP A 120 -7.90 -17.03 2.51
C ASP A 120 -7.65 -16.15 1.27
N ILE A 121 -8.62 -15.30 0.92
CA ILE A 121 -8.48 -14.29 -0.14
C ILE A 121 -7.37 -13.29 0.20
N ARG A 122 -7.34 -12.77 1.44
CA ARG A 122 -6.29 -11.84 1.89
C ARG A 122 -4.91 -12.45 1.75
N GLN A 123 -4.78 -13.73 2.12
CA GLN A 123 -3.53 -14.47 1.99
C GLN A 123 -3.12 -14.60 0.53
N HIS A 124 -4.08 -14.94 -0.35
CA HIS A 124 -3.87 -15.10 -1.79
C HIS A 124 -3.38 -13.81 -2.46
N ILE A 125 -4.07 -12.69 -2.23
CA ILE A 125 -3.78 -11.40 -2.86
C ILE A 125 -2.49 -10.78 -2.29
N PHE A 126 -2.35 -10.73 -0.97
CA PHE A 126 -1.36 -9.85 -0.33
C PHE A 126 -0.12 -10.58 0.19
N ILE A 127 -0.23 -11.84 0.61
CA ILE A 127 0.78 -12.50 1.47
C ILE A 127 1.55 -13.60 0.74
N ARG A 128 0.83 -14.50 0.06
CA ARG A 128 1.39 -15.70 -0.55
C ARG A 128 2.28 -15.35 -1.73
N ILE A 129 3.35 -16.13 -1.86
CA ILE A 129 4.22 -16.12 -3.03
C ILE A 129 3.58 -17.09 -4.03
N GLN A 130 3.34 -16.61 -5.25
CA GLN A 130 2.69 -17.35 -6.31
C GLN A 130 3.73 -17.77 -7.37
N PRO A 131 3.55 -18.94 -8.01
CA PRO A 131 4.32 -19.35 -9.18
C PRO A 131 3.83 -18.58 -10.41
N LEU A 132 4.40 -17.40 -10.64
CA LEU A 132 4.16 -16.55 -11.81
C LEU A 132 4.99 -17.02 -13.01
N ASP A 133 4.60 -16.57 -14.22
CA ASP A 133 5.27 -16.91 -15.49
C ASP A 133 5.44 -18.43 -15.67
N ASN A 134 4.32 -19.17 -15.62
CA ASN A 134 4.31 -20.65 -15.65
C ASN A 134 5.22 -21.30 -14.59
N GLY A 135 5.42 -20.66 -13.45
CA GLY A 135 6.23 -21.17 -12.34
C GLY A 135 7.73 -20.93 -12.46
N THR A 136 8.17 -20.07 -13.39
CA THR A 136 9.59 -19.64 -13.47
C THR A 136 9.91 -18.55 -12.44
N VAL A 137 8.92 -17.78 -12.00
CA VAL A 137 9.07 -16.68 -11.05
C VAL A 137 8.21 -16.92 -9.82
N PHE A 138 8.84 -16.91 -8.63
CA PHE A 138 8.13 -17.01 -7.36
C PHE A 138 8.13 -15.64 -6.67
N ALA A 139 7.03 -14.91 -6.81
CA ALA A 139 6.88 -13.58 -6.23
C ALA A 139 5.47 -13.37 -5.66
N ARG A 140 5.31 -12.31 -4.87
CA ARG A 140 3.97 -11.78 -4.55
C ARG A 140 3.47 -10.98 -5.75
N PHE A 141 2.16 -10.79 -5.84
CA PHE A 141 1.58 -9.87 -6.80
C PHE A 141 2.08 -8.43 -6.60
N ASP A 142 2.23 -7.74 -7.72
CA ASP A 142 2.43 -6.29 -7.74
C ASP A 142 1.21 -5.58 -7.17
N ALA A 143 1.44 -4.41 -6.57
CA ALA A 143 0.35 -3.66 -5.95
C ALA A 143 -0.51 -2.99 -7.03
N ASP A 144 -1.81 -3.29 -7.02
CA ASP A 144 -2.79 -2.67 -7.90
C ASP A 144 -3.61 -1.61 -7.14
N PHE A 145 -3.83 -0.46 -7.79
CA PHE A 145 -4.52 0.66 -7.17
C PHE A 145 -6.01 0.38 -6.96
N ASP A 146 -6.69 -0.18 -7.97
CA ASP A 146 -8.13 -0.44 -7.88
C ASP A 146 -8.43 -1.55 -6.88
N GLN A 147 -7.55 -2.56 -6.79
CA GLN A 147 -7.62 -3.64 -5.82
C GLN A 147 -7.35 -3.13 -4.40
N ALA A 148 -6.37 -2.23 -4.22
CA ALA A 148 -6.14 -1.56 -2.93
C ALA A 148 -7.37 -0.76 -2.49
N GLN A 149 -7.98 0.01 -3.40
CA GLN A 149 -9.17 0.79 -3.08
C GLN A 149 -10.38 -0.09 -2.76
N ALA A 150 -10.57 -1.19 -3.51
CA ALA A 150 -11.64 -2.15 -3.26
C ALA A 150 -11.48 -2.80 -1.88
N TRP A 151 -10.29 -3.30 -1.55
CA TRP A 151 -10.01 -3.86 -0.23
C TRP A 151 -10.19 -2.82 0.88
N GLN A 152 -9.77 -1.58 0.66
CA GLN A 152 -9.99 -0.50 1.62
C GLN A 152 -11.47 -0.25 1.88
N ARG A 153 -12.28 -0.08 0.83
CA ARG A 153 -13.73 0.09 0.95
C ARG A 153 -14.36 -1.08 1.71
N LEU A 154 -13.93 -2.31 1.39
CA LEU A 154 -14.40 -3.50 2.08
C LEU A 154 -14.04 -3.46 3.58
N THR A 155 -12.78 -3.21 3.94
CA THR A 155 -12.39 -3.18 5.37
C THR A 155 -13.06 -2.06 6.17
N GLU A 156 -13.51 -1.00 5.52
CA GLU A 156 -14.24 0.13 6.12
C GLU A 156 -15.76 -0.04 6.19
N GLY A 157 -16.31 -1.17 5.71
CA GLY A 157 -17.76 -1.39 5.68
C GLY A 157 -18.50 -0.58 4.60
N ARG A 158 -17.78 -0.14 3.56
CA ARG A 158 -18.30 0.66 2.44
C ARG A 158 -18.11 -0.06 1.10
N GLY A 159 -18.06 -1.39 1.11
CA GLY A 159 -17.91 -2.22 -0.08
C GLY A 159 -19.01 -1.98 -1.10
N THR A 160 -18.64 -1.99 -2.37
CA THR A 160 -19.56 -1.88 -3.51
C THR A 160 -19.85 -3.26 -4.10
N LYS A 161 -20.84 -3.36 -5.00
CA LYS A 161 -21.08 -4.59 -5.76
C LYS A 161 -19.85 -5.03 -6.57
N THR A 162 -19.13 -4.07 -7.15
CA THR A 162 -17.85 -4.31 -7.85
C THR A 162 -16.81 -4.92 -6.91
N ASP A 163 -16.72 -4.42 -5.67
CA ASP A 163 -15.77 -4.97 -4.68
C ASP A 163 -16.15 -6.40 -4.25
N LEU A 164 -17.45 -6.73 -4.21
CA LEU A 164 -17.89 -8.11 -3.94
C LEU A 164 -17.56 -9.04 -5.11
N ILE A 165 -17.65 -8.58 -6.37
CA ILE A 165 -17.22 -9.36 -7.54
C ILE A 165 -15.73 -9.70 -7.44
N MET A 166 -14.90 -8.79 -6.94
CA MET A 166 -13.49 -9.07 -6.64
C MET A 166 -13.35 -10.24 -5.68
N LEU A 167 -14.08 -10.23 -4.55
CA LEU A 167 -14.00 -11.33 -3.58
C LEU A 167 -14.44 -12.67 -4.17
N HIS A 168 -15.52 -12.68 -4.98
CA HIS A 168 -15.99 -13.89 -5.68
C HIS A 168 -14.97 -14.40 -6.70
N HIS A 169 -14.34 -13.49 -7.44
CA HIS A 169 -13.28 -13.79 -8.40
C HIS A 169 -12.10 -14.50 -7.70
N GLU A 170 -11.53 -13.84 -6.69
CA GLU A 170 -10.34 -14.29 -5.98
C GLU A 170 -10.59 -15.61 -5.22
N TYR A 171 -11.79 -15.77 -4.67
CA TYR A 171 -12.16 -17.01 -3.99
C TYR A 171 -12.38 -18.18 -4.96
N LEU A 172 -12.96 -17.92 -6.13
CA LEU A 172 -13.13 -18.94 -7.17
C LEU A 172 -11.77 -19.38 -7.70
N GLU A 173 -10.89 -18.45 -8.06
CA GLU A 173 -9.51 -18.73 -8.50
C GLU A 173 -8.79 -19.62 -7.48
N LEU A 174 -8.78 -19.21 -6.22
CA LEU A 174 -8.14 -19.97 -5.14
C LEU A 174 -8.75 -21.37 -4.95
N THR A 175 -10.06 -21.50 -5.13
CA THR A 175 -10.78 -22.78 -5.02
C THR A 175 -10.41 -23.72 -6.16
N GLU A 176 -10.35 -23.21 -7.39
CA GLU A 176 -9.95 -23.95 -8.58
C GLU A 176 -8.51 -24.47 -8.47
N MET A 177 -7.57 -23.62 -8.04
CA MET A 177 -6.18 -24.02 -7.77
C MET A 177 -6.10 -25.13 -6.71
N ARG A 178 -6.87 -25.04 -5.63
CA ARG A 178 -6.82 -26.02 -4.52
C ARG A 178 -7.49 -27.35 -4.85
N LYS A 179 -8.65 -27.31 -5.51
CA LYS A 179 -9.48 -28.50 -5.75
C LYS A 179 -9.08 -29.26 -7.00
N HIS A 180 -8.71 -28.54 -8.05
CA HIS A 180 -8.44 -29.11 -9.36
C HIS A 180 -6.94 -29.10 -9.70
N GLY A 181 -6.12 -28.42 -8.91
CA GLY A 181 -4.67 -28.34 -9.14
C GLY A 181 -4.30 -27.48 -10.35
N TYR A 182 -5.24 -26.67 -10.84
CA TYR A 182 -4.98 -25.72 -11.91
C TYR A 182 -3.89 -24.74 -11.52
N ASN A 183 -3.10 -24.34 -12.53
CA ASN A 183 -2.16 -23.25 -12.34
C ASN A 183 -2.91 -21.92 -12.20
N TYR A 184 -2.18 -20.87 -11.82
CA TYR A 184 -2.74 -19.54 -11.63
C TYR A 184 -3.49 -19.04 -12.87
N ASP A 185 -2.88 -19.13 -14.06
CA ASP A 185 -3.46 -18.60 -15.30
C ASP A 185 -4.77 -19.30 -15.69
N GLU A 186 -4.83 -20.64 -15.53
CA GLU A 186 -6.03 -21.44 -15.77
C GLU A 186 -7.15 -21.07 -14.80
N ALA A 187 -6.85 -21.00 -13.50
CA ALA A 187 -7.81 -20.64 -12.48
C ALA A 187 -8.31 -19.18 -12.64
N HIS A 188 -7.42 -18.27 -13.03
CA HIS A 188 -7.74 -16.87 -13.29
C HIS A 188 -8.67 -16.71 -14.51
N ALA A 189 -8.46 -17.51 -15.56
CA ALA A 189 -9.35 -17.53 -16.71
C ALA A 189 -10.77 -17.97 -16.32
N ILE A 190 -10.92 -19.05 -15.55
CA ILE A 190 -12.22 -19.53 -15.03
C ILE A 190 -12.88 -18.46 -14.14
N ALA A 191 -12.10 -17.81 -13.28
CA ALA A 191 -12.60 -16.72 -12.44
C ALA A 191 -13.08 -15.53 -13.26
N ASN A 192 -12.39 -15.17 -14.35
CA ASN A 192 -12.81 -14.12 -15.28
C ASN A 192 -14.07 -14.47 -16.06
N GLU A 193 -14.29 -15.72 -16.44
CA GLU A 193 -15.52 -16.14 -17.13
C GLU A 193 -16.77 -15.92 -16.28
N ARG A 194 -16.67 -16.13 -14.96
CA ARG A 194 -17.82 -16.08 -14.04
C ARG A 194 -17.93 -14.76 -13.29
N TYR A 195 -16.81 -14.18 -12.90
CA TYR A 195 -16.70 -12.99 -12.06
C TYR A 195 -15.64 -12.04 -12.64
N ASN A 196 -15.90 -11.49 -13.83
CA ASN A 196 -14.99 -10.56 -14.48
C ASN A 196 -14.92 -9.21 -13.72
N TRP A 197 -14.06 -9.15 -12.71
CA TRP A 197 -13.94 -7.98 -11.86
C TRP A 197 -13.40 -6.76 -12.62
N TRP A 198 -12.42 -6.97 -13.51
CA TRP A 198 -11.85 -5.88 -14.29
C TRP A 198 -12.90 -5.21 -15.19
N GLN A 199 -13.74 -6.00 -15.87
CA GLN A 199 -14.86 -5.47 -16.64
C GLN A 199 -15.81 -4.66 -15.77
N ALA A 200 -16.14 -5.15 -14.57
CA ALA A 200 -17.00 -4.43 -13.63
C ALA A 200 -16.40 -3.08 -13.17
N VAL A 201 -15.08 -3.01 -12.95
CA VAL A 201 -14.37 -1.76 -12.68
C VAL A 201 -14.50 -0.80 -13.86
N GLN A 202 -14.27 -1.27 -15.09
CA GLN A 202 -14.37 -0.44 -16.30
C GLN A 202 -15.79 0.10 -16.51
N ASP A 203 -16.81 -0.71 -16.27
CA ASP A 203 -18.21 -0.30 -16.42
C ASP A 203 -18.60 0.76 -15.37
N GLN A 204 -18.10 0.62 -14.14
CA GLN A 204 -18.29 1.61 -13.09
C GLN A 204 -17.63 2.95 -13.43
N LEU A 205 -16.46 2.94 -14.07
CA LEU A 205 -15.78 4.17 -14.51
C LEU A 205 -16.54 4.88 -15.64
N LYS A 206 -17.21 4.13 -16.53
CA LYS A 206 -18.00 4.69 -17.65
C LYS A 206 -19.38 5.20 -17.23
N GLY A 207 -20.02 4.56 -16.25
CA GLY A 207 -21.35 4.93 -15.77
C GLY A 207 -21.39 6.13 -14.82
N GLY A 208 -20.26 6.82 -14.62
CA GLY A 208 -20.11 7.98 -13.73
C GLY A 208 -20.04 9.35 -14.42
N GLU A 209 -20.26 9.40 -15.74
CA GLU A 209 -20.49 10.64 -16.52
C GLU A 209 -21.97 11.04 -16.55
#